data_AF-A0A9N9NJR6-F1
#
_entry.id   AF-A0A9N9NJR6-F1
#
_cell.length_a   1.000
_cell.length_b   1.000
_cell.length_c   1.000
_cell.angle_alpha   90.00
_cell.angle_beta   90.00
_cell.angle_gamma   90.00
#
_symmetry.space_group_name_H-M   'P 1'
#
loop_
_entity.id
_entity.type
_entity.pdbx_description
1 polymer ?
#
loop_
_entity_poly.entity_id
_entity_poly.type
_entity_poly.pdbx_seq_one_letter_code
_entity_poly.pdbx_strand_id
1 'polypeptide(L)'
;MTTTVSPLVSPEVVSQLNQVLSNLGSNDNNLRSSAEKQLNEQWIAQQPDLLLLSLAQLGRTHKETHVRIRLKYRSFSFVLLRRLAFKAPNQASKLDELTIWDLLQEQSRQAIKNELLISLSVEQENTVRHKVCDAISEVAKNSFLKGQKWSELLTALIEASKTPSAEHREAALRIFSAVPNLLTDIQINEVKQVFSANLQDTNNAAIRMAALKAAVAFMLETDQQSRNSFAELMPQMLEVLSPLIAQRDEDGLVDGIMVFIELGGIIISFKALGSVVNGYPRK
;
A
#
# COMPACT_ATOMS: atom_id res chain seq x y z
N MET A 1 5.03 -18.28 24.59
CA MET A 1 3.80 -17.51 24.87
C MET A 1 2.82 -17.78 23.75
N THR A 2 1.61 -18.19 24.11
CA THR A 2 0.59 -18.85 23.29
C THR A 2 0.10 -17.97 22.13
N THR A 3 0.39 -18.37 20.90
CA THR A 3 -0.22 -17.86 19.67
C THR A 3 -1.64 -18.40 19.55
N THR A 4 -2.63 -17.67 20.07
CA THR A 4 -4.04 -17.90 19.75
C THR A 4 -4.29 -17.42 18.32
N VAL A 5 -4.01 -18.29 17.34
CA VAL A 5 -4.40 -18.10 15.94
C VAL A 5 -5.93 -18.13 15.90
N SER A 6 -6.57 -17.01 15.55
CA SER A 6 -8.02 -16.94 15.35
C SER A 6 -8.41 -17.82 14.16
N PRO A 7 -9.22 -18.88 14.31
CA PRO A 7 -9.88 -19.51 13.18
C PRO A 7 -11.25 -18.84 13.05
N LEU A 8 -11.29 -17.56 12.68
CA LEU A 8 -12.56 -16.88 12.39
C LEU A 8 -13.21 -17.39 11.09
N VAL A 9 -12.46 -18.15 10.28
CA VAL A 9 -12.92 -18.72 9.01
C VAL A 9 -12.75 -20.23 9.05
N SER A 10 -13.82 -20.98 8.80
CA SER A 10 -13.76 -22.44 8.75
C SER A 10 -13.03 -22.91 7.48
N PRO A 11 -12.37 -24.08 7.51
CA PRO A 11 -11.73 -24.65 6.32
C PRO A 11 -12.69 -24.84 5.13
N GLU A 12 -13.97 -25.08 5.42
CA GLU A 12 -15.03 -25.24 4.43
C GLU A 12 -15.29 -23.93 3.67
N VAL A 13 -15.38 -22.81 4.38
CA VAL A 13 -15.56 -21.47 3.77
C VAL A 13 -14.39 -21.14 2.86
N VAL A 14 -13.16 -21.42 3.31
CA VAL A 14 -11.95 -21.23 2.51
C VAL A 14 -11.98 -22.09 1.23
N SER A 15 -12.46 -23.32 1.33
CA SER A 15 -12.60 -24.23 0.19
C SER A 15 -13.64 -23.73 -0.82
N GLN A 16 -14.82 -23.31 -0.34
CA GLN A 16 -15.88 -22.75 -1.18
C GLN A 16 -15.41 -21.49 -1.91
N LEU A 17 -14.73 -20.58 -1.21
CA LEU A 17 -14.21 -19.36 -1.81
C LEU A 17 -13.11 -19.67 -2.85
N ASN A 18 -12.22 -20.63 -2.58
CA ASN A 18 -11.21 -21.06 -3.57
C ASN A 18 -11.85 -21.57 -4.86
N GLN A 19 -12.97 -22.29 -4.78
CA GLN A 19 -13.70 -22.72 -5.97
C GLN A 19 -14.26 -21.54 -6.77
N VAL A 20 -14.81 -20.53 -6.09
CA VAL A 20 -15.26 -19.28 -6.74
C VAL A 20 -14.08 -18.58 -7.43
N LEU A 21 -12.95 -18.43 -6.74
CA LEU A 21 -11.75 -17.80 -7.29
C LEU A 21 -11.20 -18.54 -8.52
N SER A 22 -11.20 -19.88 -8.48
CA SER A 22 -10.82 -20.71 -9.61
C SER A 22 -11.74 -20.48 -10.82
N ASN A 23 -13.05 -20.43 -10.59
CA ASN A 23 -14.03 -20.24 -11.67
C ASN A 23 -13.99 -18.81 -12.26
N LEU A 24 -13.69 -17.79 -11.45
CA LEU A 24 -13.48 -16.42 -11.92
C LEU A 24 -12.29 -16.30 -12.89
N GLY A 25 -11.26 -17.14 -12.72
CA GLY A 25 -10.09 -17.21 -13.58
C GLY A 25 -10.24 -18.16 -14.78
N SER A 26 -11.40 -18.78 -14.97
CA SER A 26 -11.64 -19.75 -16.05
C SER A 26 -11.77 -19.09 -17.43
N ASN A 27 -11.36 -19.81 -18.47
CA ASN A 27 -11.59 -19.41 -19.87
C ASN A 27 -13.04 -19.70 -20.34
N ASP A 28 -13.82 -20.44 -19.54
CA ASP A 28 -15.23 -20.70 -19.82
C ASP A 28 -16.10 -19.53 -19.32
N ASN A 29 -16.72 -18.82 -20.27
CA ASN A 29 -17.59 -17.68 -19.99
C ASN A 29 -18.78 -18.02 -19.08
N ASN A 30 -19.32 -19.24 -19.16
CA ASN A 30 -20.45 -19.66 -18.32
C ASN A 30 -20.00 -19.86 -16.88
N LEU A 31 -18.85 -20.52 -16.67
CA LEU A 31 -18.27 -20.69 -15.34
C LEU A 31 -17.89 -19.34 -14.72
N ARG A 32 -17.27 -18.45 -15.50
CA ARG A 32 -16.91 -17.11 -15.04
C ARG A 32 -18.14 -16.29 -14.66
N SER A 33 -19.16 -16.26 -15.52
CA SER A 33 -20.40 -15.51 -15.24
C SER A 33 -21.15 -16.06 -14.03
N SER A 34 -21.19 -17.38 -13.85
CA SER A 34 -21.78 -18.02 -12.68
C SER A 34 -21.01 -17.67 -11.40
N ALA A 35 -19.67 -17.69 -11.43
CA ALA A 35 -18.84 -17.32 -10.30
C ALA A 35 -18.93 -15.83 -9.95
N GLU A 36 -19.03 -14.94 -10.95
CA GLU A 36 -19.29 -13.52 -10.73
C GLU A 36 -20.64 -13.29 -10.05
N LYS A 37 -21.68 -13.99 -10.51
CA LYS A 37 -23.00 -13.94 -9.87
C LYS A 37 -22.93 -14.41 -8.42
N GLN A 38 -22.27 -15.54 -8.18
CA GLN A 38 -22.06 -16.08 -6.84
C GLN A 38 -21.29 -15.12 -5.93
N LEU A 39 -20.22 -14.50 -6.42
CA LEU A 39 -19.43 -13.52 -5.69
C LEU A 39 -20.28 -12.30 -5.30
N ASN A 40 -21.09 -11.77 -6.22
CA ASN A 40 -21.91 -10.59 -5.93
C ASN A 40 -23.10 -10.90 -5.01
N GLU A 41 -23.84 -11.98 -5.26
CA GLU A 41 -25.10 -12.28 -4.57
C GLU A 41 -24.92 -12.99 -3.23
N GLN A 42 -23.92 -13.88 -3.10
CA GLN A 42 -23.71 -14.66 -1.88
C GLN A 42 -22.63 -14.04 -1.00
N TRP A 43 -21.48 -13.69 -1.57
CA TRP A 43 -20.35 -13.25 -0.77
C TRP A 43 -20.39 -11.76 -0.44
N ILE A 44 -20.51 -10.91 -1.46
CA ILE A 44 -20.51 -9.45 -1.27
C ILE A 44 -21.79 -9.00 -0.55
N ALA A 45 -22.96 -9.46 -1.00
CA ALA A 45 -24.23 -8.99 -0.46
C ALA A 45 -24.59 -9.59 0.91
N GLN A 46 -24.24 -10.85 1.19
CA GLN A 46 -24.70 -11.53 2.41
C GLN A 46 -23.60 -11.71 3.45
N GLN A 47 -22.33 -11.85 3.04
CA GLN A 47 -21.22 -12.21 3.96
C GLN A 47 -19.91 -11.45 3.67
N PRO A 48 -19.93 -10.10 3.60
CA PRO A 48 -18.76 -9.30 3.20
C PRO A 48 -17.59 -9.42 4.17
N ASP A 49 -17.86 -9.50 5.49
CA ASP A 49 -16.85 -9.74 6.53
C ASP A 49 -16.07 -11.03 6.27
N LEU A 50 -16.81 -12.13 6.07
CA LEU A 50 -16.23 -13.44 5.85
C LEU A 50 -15.45 -13.50 4.53
N LEU A 51 -15.98 -12.87 3.48
CA LEU A 51 -15.31 -12.76 2.18
C LEU A 51 -13.93 -12.10 2.31
N LEU A 52 -13.87 -10.89 2.87
CA LEU A 52 -12.63 -10.11 2.90
C LEU A 52 -11.59 -10.72 3.84
N LEU A 53 -12.02 -11.28 4.98
CA LEU A 53 -11.13 -12.00 5.88
C LEU A 53 -10.58 -13.28 5.22
N SER A 54 -11.42 -14.04 4.52
CA SER A 54 -10.99 -15.23 3.80
C SER A 54 -10.02 -14.90 2.66
N LEU A 55 -10.23 -13.80 1.94
CA LEU A 55 -9.30 -13.33 0.91
C LEU A 55 -7.93 -12.97 1.51
N ALA A 56 -7.88 -12.33 2.68
CA ALA A 56 -6.62 -12.04 3.37
C ALA A 56 -5.86 -13.33 3.72
N GLN A 57 -6.56 -14.32 4.29
CA GLN A 57 -5.98 -15.61 4.66
C GLN A 57 -5.54 -16.43 3.44
N LEU A 58 -6.32 -16.44 2.36
CA LEU A 58 -5.95 -17.09 1.10
C LEU A 58 -4.73 -16.43 0.46
N GLY A 59 -4.65 -15.10 0.51
CA GLY A 59 -3.47 -14.35 0.11
C GLY A 59 -2.22 -14.82 0.85
N ARG A 60 -2.33 -15.02 2.17
CA ARG A 60 -1.20 -15.44 3.00
C ARG A 60 -0.82 -16.91 2.79
N THR A 61 -1.78 -17.84 2.86
CA THR A 61 -1.51 -19.28 3.03
C THR A 61 -2.20 -20.19 2.00
N HIS A 62 -2.32 -19.78 0.73
CA HIS A 62 -2.91 -20.63 -0.30
C HIS A 62 -2.21 -21.99 -0.40
N LYS A 63 -2.97 -23.10 -0.32
CA LYS A 63 -2.46 -24.48 -0.24
C LYS A 63 -2.21 -25.16 -1.59
N GLU A 64 -2.03 -24.39 -2.66
CA GLU A 64 -1.79 -24.95 -3.99
C GLU A 64 -0.39 -25.55 -4.09
N THR A 65 -0.30 -26.78 -4.58
CA THR A 65 0.96 -27.53 -4.72
C THR A 65 1.85 -26.90 -5.79
N HIS A 66 1.26 -26.47 -6.91
CA HIS A 66 2.02 -25.89 -8.00
C HIS A 66 2.40 -24.43 -7.71
N VAL A 67 3.69 -24.17 -7.46
CA VAL A 67 4.21 -22.86 -7.02
C VAL A 67 3.68 -21.69 -7.86
N ARG A 68 3.77 -21.75 -9.20
CA ARG A 68 3.30 -20.63 -10.05
C ARG A 68 1.80 -20.37 -9.94
N ILE A 69 1.00 -21.41 -9.73
CA ILE A 69 -0.46 -21.29 -9.61
C ILE A 69 -0.77 -20.75 -8.21
N ARG A 70 -0.06 -21.23 -7.19
CA ARG A 70 -0.13 -20.69 -5.83
C ARG A 70 0.13 -19.19 -5.79
N LEU A 71 1.21 -18.70 -6.41
CA LEU A 71 1.52 -17.26 -6.42
C LEU A 71 0.46 -16.44 -7.14
N LYS A 72 -0.12 -16.97 -8.23
CA LYS A 72 -1.24 -16.34 -8.93
C LYS A 72 -2.46 -16.19 -8.03
N TYR A 73 -2.87 -17.26 -7.35
CA TYR A 73 -4.01 -17.20 -6.43
C TYR A 73 -3.76 -16.26 -5.25
N ARG A 74 -2.57 -16.33 -4.62
CA ARG A 74 -2.21 -15.42 -3.52
C ARG A 74 -2.27 -13.95 -3.95
N SER A 75 -1.68 -13.63 -5.10
CA SER A 75 -1.73 -12.28 -5.68
C SER A 75 -3.15 -11.85 -6.01
N PHE A 76 -3.95 -12.75 -6.61
CA PHE A 76 -5.33 -12.47 -6.98
C PHE A 76 -6.20 -12.20 -5.75
N SER A 77 -6.02 -12.94 -4.66
CA SER A 77 -6.75 -12.72 -3.41
C SER A 77 -6.53 -11.32 -2.83
N PHE A 78 -5.28 -10.84 -2.76
CA PHE A 78 -5.00 -9.47 -2.29
C PHE A 78 -5.54 -8.40 -3.25
N VAL A 79 -5.48 -8.64 -4.56
CA VAL A 79 -6.06 -7.73 -5.57
C VAL A 79 -7.58 -7.64 -5.41
N LEU A 80 -8.27 -8.77 -5.24
CA LEU A 80 -9.71 -8.79 -5.01
C LEU A 80 -10.06 -8.17 -3.66
N LEU A 81 -9.34 -8.47 -2.59
CA LEU A 81 -9.56 -7.85 -1.28
C LEU A 81 -9.56 -6.33 -1.42
N ARG A 82 -8.50 -5.77 -2.02
CA ARG A 82 -8.38 -4.33 -2.23
C ARG A 82 -9.53 -3.76 -3.07
N ARG A 83 -9.85 -4.40 -4.19
CA ARG A 83 -10.88 -3.93 -5.13
C ARG A 83 -12.29 -4.00 -4.54
N LEU A 84 -12.58 -5.06 -3.79
CA LEU A 84 -13.91 -5.30 -3.23
C LEU A 84 -14.13 -4.50 -1.95
N ALA A 85 -13.13 -4.38 -1.07
CA ALA A 85 -13.25 -3.61 0.16
C ALA A 85 -13.74 -2.18 -0.09
N PHE A 86 -13.22 -1.51 -1.11
CA PHE A 86 -13.53 -0.09 -1.39
C PHE A 86 -14.51 0.11 -2.55
N LYS A 87 -15.22 -0.94 -2.95
CA LYS A 87 -16.33 -0.84 -3.92
C LYS A 87 -17.57 -0.28 -3.21
N ALA A 88 -18.32 0.57 -3.90
CA ALA A 88 -19.65 1.00 -3.45
C ALA A 88 -20.62 -0.21 -3.42
N PRO A 89 -21.42 -0.38 -2.36
CA PRO A 89 -22.45 -1.40 -2.30
C PRO A 89 -23.51 -1.15 -3.38
N ASN A 90 -24.04 -2.23 -3.97
CA ASN A 90 -25.04 -2.14 -5.03
C ASN A 90 -26.26 -1.35 -4.51
N GLN A 91 -26.67 -0.32 -5.27
CA GLN A 91 -27.77 0.62 -4.95
C GLN A 91 -27.47 1.74 -3.93
N ALA A 92 -26.21 1.98 -3.55
CA ALA A 92 -25.89 3.21 -2.83
C ALA A 92 -26.13 4.43 -3.73
N SER A 93 -26.95 5.37 -3.26
CA SER A 93 -27.09 6.68 -3.89
C SER A 93 -25.72 7.39 -3.85
N LYS A 94 -25.41 8.26 -4.83
CA LYS A 94 -24.16 9.06 -4.84
C LYS A 94 -23.93 9.88 -3.56
N LEU A 95 -24.92 9.98 -2.67
CA LEU A 95 -24.89 10.71 -1.41
C LEU A 95 -24.37 9.86 -0.23
N ASP A 96 -24.43 8.53 -0.33
CA ASP A 96 -23.89 7.61 0.67
C ASP A 96 -22.55 7.04 0.16
N GLU A 97 -21.45 7.76 0.40
CA GLU A 97 -20.07 7.35 0.07
C GLU A 97 -19.56 6.15 0.92
N LEU A 98 -20.46 5.26 1.35
CA LEU A 98 -20.11 4.07 2.11
C LEU A 98 -19.56 3.00 1.16
N THR A 99 -18.44 2.41 1.55
CA THR A 99 -17.82 1.27 0.87
C THR A 99 -18.16 -0.03 1.59
N ILE A 100 -17.91 -1.18 0.97
CA ILE A 100 -18.06 -2.48 1.64
C ILE A 100 -17.24 -2.54 2.94
N TRP A 101 -16.05 -1.94 2.96
CA TRP A 101 -15.17 -1.84 4.12
C TRP A 101 -15.85 -1.13 5.31
N ASP A 102 -16.68 -0.14 5.02
CA ASP A 102 -17.37 0.64 6.05
C ASP A 102 -18.51 -0.11 6.70
N LEU A 103 -19.13 -1.01 5.93
CA LEU A 103 -20.22 -1.88 6.38
C LEU A 103 -19.72 -3.07 7.23
N LEU A 104 -18.41 -3.35 7.21
CA LEU A 104 -17.83 -4.42 8.01
C LEU A 104 -17.94 -4.14 9.52
N GLN A 105 -18.03 -5.22 10.28
CA GLN A 105 -17.88 -5.17 11.73
C GLN A 105 -16.45 -4.72 12.10
N GLU A 106 -16.33 -3.97 13.19
CA GLU A 106 -15.01 -3.50 13.65
C GLU A 106 -14.05 -4.66 13.93
N GLN A 107 -14.55 -5.75 14.52
CA GLN A 107 -13.76 -6.96 14.75
C GLN A 107 -13.20 -7.54 13.45
N SER A 108 -14.00 -7.58 12.38
CA SER A 108 -13.58 -8.06 11.06
C SER A 108 -12.53 -7.14 10.45
N ARG A 109 -12.71 -5.81 10.53
CA ARG A 109 -11.71 -4.84 10.08
C ARG A 109 -10.37 -5.05 10.78
N GLN A 110 -10.38 -5.21 12.10
CA GLN A 110 -9.17 -5.47 12.89
C GLN A 110 -8.53 -6.82 12.54
N ALA A 111 -9.32 -7.86 12.34
CA ALA A 111 -8.81 -9.17 11.92
C ALA A 111 -8.14 -9.09 10.53
N ILE A 112 -8.74 -8.38 9.57
CA ILE A 112 -8.17 -8.19 8.23
C ILE A 112 -6.88 -7.37 8.30
N LYS A 113 -6.88 -6.27 9.07
CA LYS A 113 -5.68 -5.45 9.33
C LYS A 113 -4.53 -6.32 9.88
N ASN A 114 -4.81 -7.16 10.87
CA ASN A 114 -3.81 -8.06 11.44
C ASN A 114 -3.30 -9.09 10.42
N GLU A 115 -4.18 -9.72 9.66
CA GLU A 115 -3.78 -10.66 8.60
C GLU A 115 -2.92 -10.00 7.51
N LEU A 116 -3.20 -8.75 7.15
CA LEU A 116 -2.36 -7.99 6.21
C LEU A 116 -0.97 -7.70 6.78
N LEU A 117 -0.86 -7.32 8.06
CA LEU A 117 0.43 -7.06 8.71
C LEU A 117 1.28 -8.35 8.81
N ILE A 118 0.67 -9.46 9.23
CA ILE A 118 1.33 -10.77 9.28
C ILE A 118 1.77 -11.17 7.87
N SER A 119 0.91 -10.96 6.85
CA SER A 119 1.25 -11.26 5.46
C SER A 119 2.48 -10.46 5.00
N LEU A 120 2.54 -9.17 5.32
CA LEU A 120 3.67 -8.32 4.98
C LEU A 120 4.98 -8.80 5.62
N SER A 121 4.93 -9.21 6.90
CA SER A 121 6.13 -9.61 7.63
C SER A 121 6.72 -10.94 7.16
N VAL A 122 5.87 -11.89 6.74
CA VAL A 122 6.32 -13.24 6.37
C VAL A 122 6.51 -13.45 4.87
N GLU A 123 6.01 -12.53 4.03
CA GLU A 123 6.02 -12.72 2.57
C GLU A 123 7.43 -12.68 1.97
N GLN A 124 7.79 -13.76 1.28
CA GLN A 124 9.08 -13.91 0.61
C GLN A 124 9.00 -13.51 -0.86
N GLU A 125 7.83 -13.69 -1.49
CA GLU A 125 7.67 -13.55 -2.93
C GLU A 125 7.36 -12.10 -3.31
N ASN A 126 8.27 -11.45 -4.04
CA ASN A 126 8.16 -10.03 -4.37
C ASN A 126 6.83 -9.67 -5.06
N THR A 127 6.39 -10.53 -5.98
CA THR A 127 5.13 -10.35 -6.71
C THR A 127 3.90 -10.29 -5.80
N VAL A 128 3.87 -11.15 -4.76
CA VAL A 128 2.78 -11.18 -3.78
C VAL A 128 2.94 -10.04 -2.78
N ARG A 129 4.17 -9.77 -2.33
CA ARG A 129 4.47 -8.67 -1.39
C ARG A 129 4.00 -7.33 -1.91
N HIS A 130 4.23 -7.04 -3.19
CA HIS A 130 3.69 -5.83 -3.81
C HIS A 130 2.15 -5.76 -3.72
N LYS A 131 1.43 -6.87 -3.88
CA LYS A 131 -0.03 -6.90 -3.73
C LYS A 131 -0.49 -6.73 -2.28
N VAL A 132 0.28 -7.23 -1.32
CA VAL A 132 0.07 -6.94 0.10
C VAL A 132 0.26 -5.44 0.37
N CYS A 133 1.34 -4.83 -0.13
CA CYS A 133 1.59 -3.40 0.01
C CYS A 133 0.47 -2.57 -0.62
N ASP A 134 0.00 -2.93 -1.82
CA ASP A 134 -1.10 -2.25 -2.50
C ASP A 134 -2.39 -2.34 -1.65
N ALA A 135 -2.70 -3.50 -1.07
CA ALA A 135 -3.88 -3.71 -0.22
C ALA A 135 -3.79 -2.92 1.10
N ILE A 136 -2.64 -2.97 1.78
CA ILE A 136 -2.37 -2.19 3.01
C ILE A 136 -2.51 -0.70 2.73
N SER A 137 -1.92 -0.22 1.63
CA SER A 137 -1.95 1.20 1.27
C SER A 137 -3.37 1.70 1.06
N GLU A 138 -4.22 0.92 0.40
CA GLU A 138 -5.63 1.27 0.19
C GLU A 138 -6.41 1.33 1.51
N VAL A 139 -6.20 0.36 2.41
CA VAL A 139 -6.82 0.35 3.74
C VAL A 139 -6.36 1.54 4.58
N ALA A 140 -5.06 1.86 4.54
CA ALA A 140 -4.49 2.98 5.27
C ALA A 140 -5.01 4.33 4.75
N LYS A 141 -5.09 4.52 3.42
CA LYS A 141 -5.67 5.73 2.80
C LYS A 141 -7.11 5.95 3.23
N ASN A 142 -7.94 4.92 3.12
CA ASN A 142 -9.36 5.02 3.47
C ASN A 142 -9.55 5.23 4.98
N SER A 143 -8.73 4.60 5.82
CA SER A 143 -8.74 4.85 7.27
C SER A 143 -8.41 6.32 7.57
N PHE A 144 -7.35 6.86 6.94
CA PHE A 144 -6.93 8.25 7.11
C PHE A 144 -8.01 9.25 6.67
N LEU A 145 -8.63 9.04 5.50
CA LEU A 145 -9.72 9.90 5.00
C LEU A 145 -10.91 9.97 5.97
N LYS A 146 -11.10 8.94 6.80
CA LYS A 146 -12.16 8.87 7.81
C LYS A 146 -11.69 9.27 9.21
N GLY A 147 -10.49 9.84 9.33
CA GLY A 147 -9.89 10.24 10.61
C GLY A 147 -9.50 9.07 11.53
N GLN A 148 -9.45 7.85 11.00
CA GLN A 148 -9.04 6.67 11.75
C GLN A 148 -7.53 6.44 11.63
N LYS A 149 -6.87 6.25 12.77
CA LYS A 149 -5.44 5.90 12.80
C LYS A 149 -5.27 4.39 12.82
N TRP A 150 -4.20 3.92 12.17
CA TRP A 150 -3.77 2.52 12.23
C TRP A 150 -2.35 2.48 12.78
N SER A 151 -2.22 2.63 14.09
CA SER A 151 -0.94 2.81 14.79
C SER A 151 -0.02 1.60 14.63
N GLU A 152 -0.58 0.39 14.64
CA GLU A 152 0.15 -0.87 14.47
C GLU A 152 0.87 -0.94 13.12
N LEU A 153 0.24 -0.41 12.06
CA LEU A 153 0.86 -0.31 10.75
C LEU A 153 2.07 0.62 10.79
N LEU A 154 1.92 1.82 11.38
CA LEU A 154 3.02 2.78 11.42
C LEU A 154 4.25 2.22 12.15
N THR A 155 4.05 1.61 13.32
CA THR A 155 5.11 0.94 14.07
C THR A 155 5.79 -0.14 13.24
N ALA A 156 5.00 -1.02 12.61
CA ALA A 156 5.54 -2.09 11.77
C ALA A 156 6.36 -1.59 10.58
N LEU A 157 5.95 -0.50 9.92
CA LEU A 157 6.68 0.07 8.78
C LEU A 157 7.98 0.75 9.21
N ILE A 158 7.97 1.49 10.33
CA ILE A 158 9.19 2.12 10.86
C ILE A 158 10.20 1.05 11.26
N GLU A 159 9.78 -0.03 11.91
CA GLU A 159 10.63 -1.18 12.22
C GLU A 159 11.16 -1.83 10.94
N ALA A 160 10.29 -2.16 9.98
CA ALA A 160 10.65 -2.77 8.70
C ALA A 160 11.69 -1.94 7.93
N SER A 161 11.56 -0.61 7.93
CA SER A 161 12.49 0.32 7.24
C SER A 161 13.92 0.33 7.82
N LYS A 162 14.12 -0.23 9.02
CA LYS A 162 15.40 -0.30 9.73
C LYS A 162 15.99 -1.72 9.75
N THR A 163 15.27 -2.71 9.23
CA THR A 163 15.73 -4.11 9.23
C THR A 163 16.87 -4.35 8.24
N PRO A 164 17.68 -5.42 8.42
CA PRO A 164 18.69 -5.80 7.44
C PRO A 164 18.11 -6.38 6.13
N SER A 165 16.85 -6.84 6.11
CA SER A 165 16.21 -7.34 4.88
C SER A 165 15.88 -6.20 3.92
N ALA A 166 16.44 -6.26 2.71
CA ALA A 166 16.11 -5.30 1.66
C ALA A 166 14.62 -5.40 1.28
N GLU A 167 14.06 -6.60 1.27
CA GLU A 167 12.67 -6.88 0.94
C GLU A 167 11.69 -6.18 1.90
N HIS A 168 11.98 -6.21 3.20
CA HIS A 168 11.17 -5.52 4.21
C HIS A 168 11.32 -4.00 4.12
N ARG A 169 12.55 -3.50 3.91
CA ARG A 169 12.79 -2.06 3.72
C ARG A 169 12.06 -1.53 2.48
N GLU A 170 12.17 -2.23 1.35
CA GLU A 170 11.48 -1.86 0.10
C GLU A 170 9.96 -1.79 0.32
N ALA A 171 9.38 -2.81 0.98
CA ALA A 171 7.96 -2.85 1.22
C ALA A 171 7.47 -1.70 2.11
N ALA A 172 8.25 -1.34 3.14
CA ALA A 172 7.95 -0.19 4.00
C ALA A 172 7.99 1.13 3.21
N LEU A 173 9.06 1.35 2.44
CA LEU A 173 9.22 2.54 1.61
C LEU A 173 8.11 2.63 0.54
N ARG A 174 7.72 1.52 -0.07
CA ARG A 174 6.60 1.47 -1.02
C ARG A 174 5.29 1.94 -0.39
N ILE A 175 5.01 1.50 0.84
CA ILE A 175 3.79 1.92 1.56
C ILE A 175 3.88 3.39 1.98
N PHE A 176 5.06 3.87 2.42
CA PHE A 176 5.26 5.31 2.69
C PHE A 176 5.08 6.17 1.45
N SER A 177 5.55 5.72 0.28
CA SER A 177 5.32 6.41 -0.99
C SER A 177 3.84 6.46 -1.36
N ALA A 178 3.10 5.37 -1.10
CA ALA A 178 1.68 5.32 -1.40
C ALA A 178 0.84 6.13 -0.40
N VAL A 179 1.24 6.19 0.87
CA VAL A 179 0.50 6.81 1.98
C VAL A 179 1.41 7.67 2.85
N PRO A 180 1.96 8.78 2.32
CA PRO A 180 2.90 9.64 3.05
C PRO A 180 2.32 10.25 4.33
N ASN A 181 0.99 10.41 4.38
CA ASN A 181 0.27 10.92 5.55
C ASN A 181 0.42 10.05 6.80
N LEU A 182 0.91 8.81 6.68
CA LEU A 182 1.29 8.00 7.83
C LEU A 182 2.43 8.61 8.65
N LEU A 183 3.26 9.46 8.04
CA LEU A 183 4.46 10.03 8.65
C LEU A 183 4.25 11.42 9.24
N THR A 184 3.10 12.06 9.04
CA THR A 184 2.87 13.47 9.43
C THR A 184 2.85 13.67 10.94
N ASP A 185 2.50 12.63 11.70
CA ASP A 185 2.47 12.67 13.17
C ASP A 185 3.84 12.31 13.79
N ILE A 186 4.83 11.92 12.98
CA ILE A 186 6.18 11.58 13.44
C ILE A 186 7.04 12.85 13.46
N GLN A 187 7.94 12.94 14.44
CA GLN A 187 8.93 14.01 14.47
C GLN A 187 9.78 14.01 13.19
N ILE A 188 9.85 15.16 12.52
CA ILE A 188 10.53 15.31 11.22
C ILE A 188 11.97 14.78 11.21
N ASN A 189 12.68 14.86 12.33
CA ASN A 189 14.05 14.35 12.45
C ASN A 189 14.11 12.82 12.40
N GLU A 190 13.15 12.12 13.01
CA GLU A 190 13.07 10.65 12.92
C GLU A 190 12.72 10.22 11.50
N VAL A 191 11.79 10.92 10.85
CA VAL A 191 11.45 10.69 9.43
C VAL A 191 12.70 10.88 8.57
N LYS A 192 13.44 11.98 8.74
CA LYS A 192 14.70 12.24 8.01
C LYS A 192 15.73 11.13 8.20
N GLN A 193 15.89 10.60 9.42
CA GLN A 193 16.84 9.50 9.68
C GLN A 193 16.49 8.24 8.90
N VAL A 194 15.20 7.86 8.87
CA VAL A 194 14.74 6.68 8.11
C VAL A 194 15.04 6.85 6.63
N PHE A 195 14.71 8.00 6.04
CA PHE A 195 14.97 8.25 4.62
C PHE A 195 16.45 8.36 4.29
N SER A 196 17.22 9.08 5.11
CA SER A 196 18.66 9.25 4.89
C SER A 196 19.41 7.91 4.87
N ALA A 197 19.08 7.01 5.80
CA ALA A 197 19.68 5.68 5.85
C ALA A 197 19.38 4.86 4.58
N ASN A 198 18.14 4.92 4.06
CA ASN A 198 17.73 4.15 2.88
C ASN A 198 18.16 4.78 1.55
N LEU A 199 18.25 6.11 1.46
CA LEU A 199 18.79 6.83 0.30
C LEU A 199 20.29 6.52 0.10
N GLN A 200 21.00 6.21 1.17
CA GLN A 200 22.43 5.90 1.17
C GLN A 200 22.73 4.39 1.15
N ASP A 201 21.73 3.52 0.90
CA ASP A 201 21.96 2.08 0.81
C ASP A 201 22.95 1.77 -0.33
N THR A 202 24.17 1.39 0.02
CA THR A 202 25.25 1.15 -0.95
C THR A 202 25.03 -0.13 -1.75
N ASN A 203 24.26 -1.07 -1.22
CA ASN A 203 24.16 -2.42 -1.74
C ASN A 203 22.93 -2.58 -2.65
N ASN A 204 21.89 -1.76 -2.48
CA ASN A 204 20.60 -1.96 -3.16
C ASN A 204 20.10 -0.67 -3.84
N ALA A 205 20.28 -0.59 -5.16
CA ALA A 205 19.75 0.51 -5.96
C ALA A 205 18.22 0.64 -5.89
N ALA A 206 17.51 -0.50 -5.81
CA ALA A 206 16.06 -0.52 -5.66
C ALA A 206 15.58 0.13 -4.35
N ILE A 207 16.34 -0.01 -3.25
CA ILE A 207 16.02 0.64 -1.97
C ILE A 207 16.22 2.14 -2.07
N ARG A 208 17.33 2.58 -2.67
CA ARG A 208 17.57 4.02 -2.91
C ARG A 208 16.46 4.65 -3.75
N MET A 209 16.01 3.96 -4.80
CA MET A 209 14.90 4.41 -5.65
C MET A 209 13.55 4.42 -4.89
N ALA A 210 13.25 3.39 -4.11
CA ALA A 210 12.04 3.36 -3.27
C ALA A 210 12.06 4.49 -2.22
N ALA A 211 13.22 4.76 -1.63
CA ALA A 211 13.42 5.84 -0.68
C ALA A 211 13.24 7.22 -1.34
N LEU A 212 13.75 7.41 -2.56
CA LEU A 212 13.54 8.63 -3.35
C LEU A 212 12.04 8.87 -3.61
N LYS A 213 11.33 7.85 -4.11
CA LYS A 213 9.88 7.92 -4.38
C LYS A 213 9.08 8.28 -3.12
N ALA A 214 9.40 7.64 -2.00
CA ALA A 214 8.73 7.90 -0.73
C ALA A 214 9.09 9.26 -0.11
N ALA A 215 10.35 9.70 -0.23
CA ALA A 215 10.82 11.00 0.22
C ALA A 215 10.09 12.13 -0.52
N VAL A 216 10.00 12.04 -1.85
CA VAL A 216 9.24 13.00 -2.66
C VAL A 216 7.78 12.99 -2.27
N ALA A 217 7.12 11.82 -2.23
CA ALA A 217 5.72 11.72 -1.85
C ALA A 217 5.43 12.40 -0.50
N PHE A 218 6.30 12.23 0.50
CA PHE A 218 6.20 12.92 1.77
C PHE A 218 6.33 14.43 1.64
N MET A 219 7.30 14.93 0.86
CA MET A 219 7.45 16.37 0.61
C MET A 219 6.24 17.01 -0.07
N LEU A 220 5.53 16.27 -0.94
CA LEU A 220 4.33 16.79 -1.62
C LEU A 220 3.17 17.00 -0.64
N GLU A 221 2.98 16.07 0.30
CA GLU A 221 1.81 16.03 1.20
C GLU A 221 2.03 16.73 2.56
N THR A 222 3.29 16.98 2.95
CA THR A 222 3.61 17.61 4.24
C THR A 222 3.48 19.14 4.21
N ASP A 223 3.43 19.75 5.40
CA ASP A 223 3.38 21.21 5.57
C ASP A 223 4.68 21.90 5.13
N GLN A 224 4.63 23.23 4.94
CA GLN A 224 5.78 23.98 4.42
C GLN A 224 7.02 23.94 5.36
N GLN A 225 6.82 23.91 6.68
CA GLN A 225 7.93 23.87 7.64
C GLN A 225 8.63 22.51 7.60
N SER A 226 7.85 21.43 7.64
CA SER A 226 8.36 20.06 7.49
C SER A 226 9.05 19.87 6.15
N ARG A 227 8.46 20.36 5.05
CA ARG A 227 9.03 20.32 3.70
C ARG A 227 10.37 21.05 3.61
N ASN A 228 10.47 22.25 4.18
CA ASN A 228 11.71 23.02 4.19
C ASN A 228 12.82 22.30 4.96
N SER A 229 12.51 21.71 6.11
CA SER A 229 13.50 20.93 6.86
C SER A 229 13.88 19.64 6.14
N PHE A 230 12.93 19.00 5.46
CA PHE A 230 13.18 17.78 4.70
C PHE A 230 14.03 18.02 3.44
N ALA A 231 14.02 19.24 2.88
CA ALA A 231 14.85 19.62 1.74
C ALA A 231 16.37 19.50 1.99
N GLU A 232 16.80 19.38 3.25
CA GLU A 232 18.19 19.02 3.61
C GLU A 232 18.63 17.68 3.00
N LEU A 233 17.70 16.77 2.68
CA LEU A 233 18.00 15.47 2.05
C LEU A 233 18.12 15.55 0.52
N MET A 234 17.83 16.70 -0.11
CA MET A 234 17.87 16.85 -1.57
C MET A 234 19.20 16.41 -2.22
N PRO A 235 20.39 16.71 -1.66
CA PRO A 235 21.64 16.19 -2.23
C PRO A 235 21.69 14.66 -2.27
N GLN A 236 21.22 13.99 -1.20
CA GLN A 236 21.19 12.53 -1.13
C GLN A 236 20.17 11.94 -2.11
N MET A 237 19.03 12.62 -2.29
CA MET A 237 18.01 12.25 -3.26
C MET A 237 18.55 12.33 -4.69
N LEU A 238 19.29 13.39 -5.04
CA LEU A 238 19.89 13.55 -6.37
C LEU A 238 20.98 12.50 -6.64
N GLU A 239 21.75 12.12 -5.62
CA GLU A 239 22.81 11.11 -5.74
C GLU A 239 22.27 9.72 -6.10
N VAL A 240 20.97 9.45 -5.89
CA VAL A 240 20.32 8.21 -6.34
C VAL A 240 20.44 8.02 -7.85
N LEU A 241 20.52 9.12 -8.63
CA LEU A 241 20.61 9.08 -10.09
C LEU A 241 22.02 8.75 -10.60
N SER A 242 23.08 9.11 -9.87
CA SER A 242 24.47 8.96 -10.33
C SER A 242 24.82 7.52 -10.72
N PRO A 243 24.49 6.48 -9.92
CA PRO A 243 24.75 5.09 -10.29
C PRO A 243 23.94 4.62 -11.50
N LEU A 244 22.72 5.14 -11.70
CA LEU A 244 21.85 4.76 -12.83
C LEU A 244 22.45 5.26 -14.14
N ILE A 245 22.99 6.50 -14.14
CA ILE A 245 23.73 7.06 -15.27
C ILE A 245 24.98 6.23 -15.57
N ALA A 246 25.77 5.91 -14.54
CA ALA A 246 27.00 5.12 -14.69
C ALA A 246 26.73 3.71 -15.25
N GLN A 247 25.62 3.10 -14.85
CA GLN A 247 25.21 1.76 -15.29
C GLN A 247 24.42 1.77 -16.61
N ARG A 248 24.12 2.96 -17.17
CA ARG A 248 23.24 3.14 -18.33
C ARG A 248 21.86 2.49 -18.15
N ASP A 249 21.33 2.55 -16.94
CA ASP A 249 19.96 2.15 -16.63
C ASP A 249 18.99 3.27 -17.02
N GLU A 250 18.60 3.28 -18.31
CA GLU A 250 17.72 4.31 -18.86
C GLU A 250 16.33 4.29 -18.20
N ASP A 251 15.77 3.11 -17.96
CA ASP A 251 14.45 2.96 -17.35
C ASP A 251 14.45 3.52 -15.91
N GLY A 252 15.46 3.13 -15.11
CA GLY A 252 15.62 3.65 -13.76
C GLY A 252 15.85 5.16 -13.73
N LEU A 253 16.61 5.70 -14.70
CA LEU A 253 16.86 7.14 -14.80
C LEU A 253 15.59 7.92 -15.16
N VAL A 254 14.79 7.43 -16.11
CA VAL A 254 13.48 8.02 -16.46
C VAL A 254 12.56 8.03 -15.25
N ASP A 255 12.46 6.91 -14.54
CA ASP A 255 11.69 6.79 -13.30
C ASP A 255 12.13 7.82 -12.26
N GLY A 256 13.44 7.95 -12.02
CA GLY A 256 13.98 8.90 -11.04
C GLY A 256 13.75 10.36 -11.44
N ILE A 257 13.91 10.70 -12.72
CA ILE A 257 13.67 12.06 -13.23
C ILE A 257 12.18 12.42 -13.11
N MET A 258 11.26 11.51 -13.42
CA MET A 258 9.82 11.75 -13.28
C MET A 258 9.45 12.12 -11.84
N VAL A 259 10.04 11.44 -10.85
CA VAL A 259 9.84 11.75 -9.43
C VAL A 259 10.30 13.19 -9.10
N PHE A 260 11.40 13.66 -9.67
CA PHE A 260 11.84 15.05 -9.49
C PHE A 260 10.98 16.08 -10.25
N ILE A 261 10.44 15.72 -11.41
CA ILE A 261 9.51 16.58 -12.15
C ILE A 261 8.25 16.83 -11.32
N GLU A 262 7.70 15.79 -10.70
CA GLU A 262 6.55 15.91 -9.79
C GLU A 262 6.86 16.89 -8.63
N LEU A 263 8.03 16.76 -8.00
CA LEU A 263 8.48 17.67 -6.96
C LEU A 263 8.63 19.12 -7.46
N GLY A 264 9.25 19.31 -8.63
CA GLY A 264 9.50 20.61 -9.23
C GLY A 264 8.21 21.36 -9.59
N GLY A 265 7.20 20.66 -10.10
CA GLY A 265 5.89 21.24 -10.45
C GLY A 265 5.22 21.93 -9.25
N ILE A 266 5.35 21.35 -8.06
CA ILE A 266 4.83 21.94 -6.82
C ILE A 266 5.66 23.15 -6.36
N ILE A 267 6.99 23.07 -6.38
CA ILE A 267 7.86 24.16 -5.93
C ILE A 267 7.66 25.43 -6.78
N ILE A 268 7.50 25.27 -8.10
CA ILE A 268 7.23 26.38 -9.02
C ILE A 268 5.85 26.99 -8.73
N SER A 269 4.84 26.15 -8.50
CA SER A 269 3.48 26.59 -8.16
C SER A 269 3.43 27.37 -6.84
N PHE A 270 4.16 26.92 -5.80
CA PHE A 270 4.26 27.64 -4.53
C PHE A 270 5.01 28.98 -4.65
N LYS A 271 6.08 29.05 -5.46
CA LYS A 271 6.76 30.33 -5.73
C LYS A 271 5.87 31.30 -6.49
N ALA A 272 5.09 30.82 -7.45
CA ALA A 272 4.11 31.63 -8.20
C ALA A 272 2.95 32.12 -7.31
N LEU A 273 2.45 31.28 -6.39
CA LEU A 273 1.44 31.70 -5.40
C LEU A 273 2.00 32.69 -4.39
N GLY A 274 3.23 32.48 -3.91
CA GLY A 274 3.89 33.39 -2.97
C GLY A 274 4.18 34.78 -3.57
N SER A 275 4.50 34.86 -4.87
CA SER A 275 4.67 36.16 -5.55
C SER A 275 3.34 36.88 -5.80
N VAL A 276 2.24 36.15 -6.02
CA VAL A 276 0.89 36.74 -6.14
C VAL A 276 0.38 37.25 -4.78
N VAL A 277 0.60 36.52 -3.69
CA VAL A 277 0.17 36.93 -2.34
C VAL A 277 0.99 38.09 -1.79
N ASN A 278 2.30 38.15 -2.07
CA ASN A 278 3.16 39.27 -1.67
C ASN A 278 3.08 40.48 -2.64
N GLY A 279 2.39 40.34 -3.77
CA GLY A 279 2.22 41.39 -4.78
C GLY A 279 1.07 42.37 -4.53
N TYR A 280 0.25 42.15 -3.49
CA TYR A 280 -0.78 43.10 -3.08
C TYR A 280 -0.24 44.03 -1.99
N PRO A 281 -0.10 45.36 -2.23
CA PRO A 281 0.24 46.28 -1.17
C PRO A 281 -0.88 46.27 -0.13
N ARG A 282 -0.54 45.96 1.12
CA ARG A 282 -1.43 46.18 2.27
C ARG A 282 -1.73 47.68 2.31
N LYS A 283 -2.95 48.06 1.93
CA LYS A 283 -3.48 49.40 2.17
C LYS A 283 -3.78 49.57 3.66
#